data_AF-Q9U581-F1
#
_entry.id   AF-Q9U581-F1
#
_cell.length_a   1.000
_cell.length_b   1.000
_cell.length_c   1.000
_cell.angle_alpha   90.00
_cell.angle_beta   90.00
_cell.angle_gamma   90.00
#
_symmetry.space_group_name_H-M   'P 1'
#
loop_
_entity.id
_entity.type
_entity.pdbx_description
1 polymer ?
#
loop_
_entity_poly.entity_id
_entity_poly.type
_entity_poly.pdbx_seq_one_letter_code
_entity_poly.pdbx_strand_id
1 'polypeptide(L)'
;WNNHPTNLTGVLTSLLQREALCDVTLACDGETVKAHQTILSACSPYFETIFLQNRHPHPIIYLKDVRYSEMRSLLDFMYKGEVNVGQSSLPMFLKTA
;
A
#
# COMPACT_ATOMS: atom_id res chain seq x y z
N TRP A 1 -8.51 16.35 20.54
CA TRP A 1 -7.60 15.26 20.16
C TRP A 1 -8.26 13.88 20.02
N ASN A 2 -9.52 13.66 20.45
CA ASN A 2 -10.16 12.34 20.36
C ASN A 2 -10.36 11.80 18.93
N ASN A 3 -10.35 12.66 17.91
CA ASN A 3 -10.48 12.26 16.49
C ASN A 3 -9.13 12.22 15.75
N HIS A 4 -8.00 12.30 16.47
CA HIS A 4 -6.69 12.39 15.85
C HIS A 4 -6.36 11.17 14.95
N PRO A 5 -6.58 9.91 15.37
CA PRO A 5 -6.32 8.75 14.52
C PRO A 5 -7.16 8.78 13.23
N THR A 6 -8.47 9.01 13.33
CA THR A 6 -9.37 9.08 12.16
C THR A 6 -9.00 10.20 11.20
N ASN A 7 -8.63 11.36 11.73
CA ASN A 7 -8.18 12.49 10.91
C ASN A 7 -6.85 12.16 10.20
N LEU A 8 -5.91 11.50 10.88
CA LEU A 8 -4.62 11.11 10.30
C LEU A 8 -4.82 10.10 9.15
N THR A 9 -5.62 9.06 9.36
CA THR A 9 -6.01 8.08 8.33
C THR A 9 -6.62 8.77 7.10
N GLY A 10 -7.53 9.72 7.32
CA GLY A 10 -8.14 10.50 6.24
C GLY A 10 -7.13 11.34 5.46
N VAL A 11 -6.19 12.00 6.15
CA VAL A 11 -5.11 12.78 5.53
C VAL A 11 -4.18 11.89 4.71
N LEU A 12 -3.71 10.76 5.27
CA LEU A 12 -2.83 9.82 4.57
C LEU A 12 -3.49 9.23 3.33
N THR A 13 -4.78 8.91 3.42
CA THR A 13 -5.57 8.45 2.26
C THR A 13 -5.66 9.55 1.19
N SER A 14 -5.90 10.80 1.59
CA SER A 14 -5.94 11.94 0.67
C SER A 14 -4.60 12.18 -0.03
N LEU A 15 -3.48 12.01 0.68
CA LEU A 15 -2.14 12.11 0.11
C LEU A 15 -1.92 11.03 -0.96
N LEU A 16 -2.31 9.78 -0.67
CA LEU A 16 -2.22 8.67 -1.63
C LEU A 16 -3.05 8.94 -2.89
N GLN A 17 -4.30 9.38 -2.74
CA GLN A 17 -5.18 9.68 -3.88
C GLN A 17 -4.64 10.80 -4.78
N ARG A 18 -3.90 11.75 -4.21
CA ARG A 18 -3.26 12.86 -4.92
C ARG A 18 -1.84 12.52 -5.40
N GLU A 19 -1.36 11.31 -5.11
CA GLU A 19 0.01 10.88 -5.30
C GLU A 19 1.05 11.83 -4.68
N ALA A 20 0.65 12.57 -3.65
CA ALA A 20 1.50 13.55 -2.99
C ALA A 20 2.42 12.87 -2.01
N LEU A 21 3.72 13.19 -2.05
CA LEU A 21 4.76 12.61 -1.17
C LEU A 21 4.94 11.09 -1.31
N CYS A 22 4.38 10.47 -2.35
CA CYS A 22 4.69 9.08 -2.66
C CYS A 22 6.15 8.94 -3.11
N ASP A 23 6.87 8.05 -2.46
CA ASP A 23 8.31 7.84 -2.55
C ASP A 23 8.65 6.40 -2.99
N VAL A 24 7.65 5.64 -3.46
CA VAL A 24 7.82 4.33 -4.08
C VAL A 24 6.76 4.08 -5.15
N THR A 25 7.12 3.31 -6.18
CA THR A 25 6.20 2.76 -7.17
C THR A 25 6.13 1.25 -7.04
N LEU A 26 4.94 0.68 -6.93
CA LEU A 26 4.70 -0.76 -7.01
C LEU A 26 4.23 -1.10 -8.42
N ALA A 27 4.89 -2.05 -9.07
CA ALA A 27 4.54 -2.55 -10.40
C ALA A 27 3.95 -3.96 -10.26
N CYS A 28 2.73 -4.17 -10.77
CA CYS A 28 2.02 -5.44 -10.68
C CYS A 28 1.03 -5.56 -11.85
N ASP A 29 0.86 -6.76 -12.41
CA ASP A 29 -0.12 -7.03 -13.46
C ASP A 29 -0.05 -6.09 -14.69
N GLY A 30 1.17 -5.69 -15.08
CA GLY A 30 1.40 -4.74 -16.17
C GLY A 30 1.07 -3.27 -15.84
N GLU A 31 0.55 -3.01 -14.64
CA GLU A 31 0.16 -1.71 -14.14
C GLU A 31 1.10 -1.22 -13.03
N THR A 32 0.98 0.07 -12.69
CA THR A 32 1.76 0.67 -11.59
C THR A 32 0.88 1.46 -10.63
N VAL A 33 1.30 1.50 -9.36
CA VAL A 33 0.65 2.30 -8.33
C VAL A 33 1.72 2.95 -7.44
N LYS A 34 1.56 4.23 -7.14
CA LYS A 34 2.43 4.95 -6.21
C LYS A 34 1.95 4.78 -4.78
N ALA A 35 2.89 4.77 -3.84
CA ALA A 35 2.59 4.68 -2.41
C ALA A 35 3.66 5.37 -1.57
N HIS A 36 3.45 5.38 -0.26
CA HIS A 36 4.42 5.82 0.74
C HIS A 36 5.15 4.61 1.34
N GLN A 37 6.48 4.61 1.31
CA GLN A 37 7.33 3.59 1.92
C GLN A 37 7.00 3.42 3.40
N THR A 38 6.79 4.53 4.12
CA THR A 38 6.47 4.53 5.55
C THR A 38 5.23 3.71 5.89
N ILE A 39 4.15 3.84 5.10
CA ILE A 39 2.91 3.09 5.33
C ILE A 39 3.11 1.62 4.97
N LEU A 40 3.78 1.33 3.85
CA LEU A 40 4.09 -0.04 3.45
C LEU A 40 4.98 -0.76 4.48
N SER A 41 5.99 -0.09 5.03
CA SER A 41 6.85 -0.64 6.09
C SER A 41 6.10 -0.88 7.39
N ALA A 42 5.23 0.05 7.80
CA ALA A 42 4.43 -0.10 9.02
C ALA A 42 3.48 -1.31 8.95
N CYS A 43 3.03 -1.67 7.75
CA CYS A 43 2.10 -2.79 7.55
C CYS A 43 2.77 -4.09 7.09
N SER A 44 4.04 -4.08 6.68
CA SER A 44 4.71 -5.23 6.10
C SER A 44 6.22 -5.24 6.37
N PRO A 45 6.72 -6.23 7.16
CA PRO A 45 8.16 -6.43 7.37
C PRO A 45 8.94 -6.68 6.07
N TYR A 46 8.29 -7.21 5.04
CA TYR A 46 8.89 -7.42 3.72
C TYR A 46 9.27 -6.09 3.06
N PHE A 47 8.33 -5.14 3.01
CA PHE A 47 8.59 -3.81 2.46
C PHE A 47 9.59 -3.02 3.31
N GLU A 48 9.48 -3.08 4.64
CA GLU A 48 10.48 -2.49 5.54
C GLU A 48 11.89 -2.97 5.23
N THR A 49 12.09 -4.29 5.12
CA THR A 49 13.41 -4.87 4.81
C THR A 49 13.95 -4.36 3.47
N ILE A 50 13.11 -4.32 2.44
CA ILE A 50 13.50 -3.85 1.10
C ILE A 50 13.93 -2.38 1.12
N PHE A 51 13.14 -1.50 1.75
CA PHE A 51 13.44 -0.06 1.75
C PHE A 51 14.64 0.29 2.63
N LEU A 52 14.88 -0.45 3.72
CA LEU A 52 16.09 -0.29 4.52
C LEU A 52 17.37 -0.71 3.76
N GLN A 53 17.25 -1.72 2.89
CA GLN A 53 18.37 -2.20 2.08
C GLN A 53 18.59 -1.36 0.81
N ASN A 54 17.53 -0.79 0.25
CA ASN A 54 17.57 -0.04 -0.99
C ASN A 54 17.48 1.48 -0.73
N ARG A 55 18.62 2.17 -0.86
CA ARG A 55 18.71 3.63 -0.66
C ARG A 55 18.27 4.47 -1.86
N HIS A 56 17.66 3.87 -2.89
CA HIS A 56 17.18 4.64 -4.03
C HIS A 56 16.06 5.60 -3.60
N PRO A 57 16.06 6.88 -4.04
CA PRO A 57 15.07 7.87 -3.59
C PRO A 57 13.62 7.53 -3.94
N HIS A 58 13.41 6.78 -5.02
CA HIS A 58 12.08 6.34 -5.48
C HIS A 58 12.18 4.96 -6.13
N PRO A 59 12.27 3.86 -5.37
CA PRO A 59 12.42 2.53 -5.92
C PRO A 59 11.14 2.09 -6.65
N ILE A 60 11.31 1.25 -7.67
CA ILE A 60 10.20 0.55 -8.32
C ILE A 60 10.24 -0.91 -7.86
N ILE A 61 9.22 -1.36 -7.13
CA ILE A 61 9.12 -2.73 -6.62
C ILE A 61 8.16 -3.52 -7.49
N TYR A 62 8.68 -4.55 -8.16
CA TYR A 62 7.86 -5.44 -8.97
C TYR A 62 7.31 -6.59 -8.12
N LEU A 63 5.98 -6.67 -8.05
CA LEU A 63 5.25 -7.71 -7.32
C LEU A 63 4.72 -8.74 -8.33
N LYS A 64 5.43 -9.87 -8.40
CA LYS A 64 5.07 -10.98 -9.27
C LYS A 64 3.81 -11.67 -8.73
N ASP A 65 2.92 -12.09 -9.64
CA ASP A 65 1.73 -12.88 -9.34
C ASP A 65 0.72 -12.18 -8.41
N VAL A 66 0.77 -10.83 -8.35
CA VAL A 66 -0.21 -9.98 -7.67
C VAL A 66 -1.00 -9.22 -8.73
N ARG A 67 -2.32 -9.31 -8.68
CA ARG A 67 -3.20 -8.55 -9.60
C ARG A 67 -3.29 -7.10 -9.17
N TYR A 68 -3.48 -6.19 -10.12
CA TYR A 68 -3.60 -4.76 -9.81
C TYR A 68 -4.75 -4.46 -8.81
N SER A 69 -5.88 -5.15 -8.96
CA SER A 69 -7.03 -5.01 -8.07
C SER A 69 -6.76 -5.49 -6.63
N GLU A 70 -5.92 -6.51 -6.47
CA GLU A 70 -5.49 -7.01 -5.16
C GLU A 70 -4.56 -6.01 -4.49
N MET A 71 -3.59 -5.48 -5.25
CA MET A 71 -2.68 -4.46 -4.74
C MET A 71 -3.43 -3.19 -4.29
N ARG A 72 -4.44 -2.77 -5.06
CA ARG A 72 -5.32 -1.64 -4.69
C ARG A 72 -6.09 -1.92 -3.39
N SER A 73 -6.64 -3.12 -3.26
CA SER A 73 -7.35 -3.53 -2.04
C SER A 73 -6.41 -3.58 -0.82
N LEU A 74 -5.17 -4.04 -1.01
CA LEU A 74 -4.16 -4.08 0.05
C LEU A 74 -3.77 -2.66 0.50
N LEU A 75 -3.55 -1.74 -0.45
CA LEU A 75 -3.31 -0.34 -0.12
C LEU A 75 -4.50 0.28 0.59
N ASP A 76 -5.73 0.03 0.14
CA ASP A 76 -6.92 0.51 0.84
C ASP A 76 -6.95 0.04 2.30
N PHE A 77 -6.67 -1.25 2.54
CA PHE A 77 -6.57 -1.79 3.90
C PHE A 77 -5.46 -1.11 4.72
N MET A 78 -4.25 -0.97 4.15
CA MET A 78 -3.11 -0.36 4.84
C MET A 78 -3.35 1.11 5.20
N TYR A 79 -4.06 1.86 4.35
CA TYR A 79 -4.30 3.28 4.56
C TYR A 79 -5.55 3.61 5.36
N LYS A 80 -6.55 2.71 5.38
CA LYS A 80 -7.85 2.94 6.05
C LYS A 80 -8.05 2.08 7.30
N GLY A 81 -7.27 1.01 7.45
CA GLY A 81 -7.45 -0.01 8.49
C GLY A 81 -8.57 -1.02 8.19
N GLU A 82 -9.29 -0.83 7.09
CA GLU A 82 -10.38 -1.69 6.64
C GLU A 82 -10.43 -1.72 5.11
N VAL A 83 -10.92 -2.83 4.55
CA VAL A 83 -11.13 -2.97 3.10
C VAL A 83 -12.41 -3.74 2.83
N ASN A 84 -13.17 -3.30 1.83
CA ASN A 84 -14.34 -4.01 1.36
C ASN A 84 -13.98 -4.84 0.13
N VAL A 85 -13.64 -6.11 0.35
CA VAL A 85 -13.39 -7.09 -0.71
C VAL A 85 -14.61 -7.98 -0.90
N GLY A 86 -14.99 -8.27 -2.15
CA GLY A 86 -16.02 -9.27 -2.43
C GLY A 86 -15.63 -10.63 -1.85
N GLN A 87 -16.61 -11.39 -1.32
CA GLN A 87 -16.35 -12.68 -0.67
C GLN A 87 -15.49 -13.65 -1.50
N SER A 88 -15.66 -13.65 -2.83
CA SER A 88 -14.88 -14.48 -3.76
C SER A 88 -13.40 -14.10 -3.87
N SER A 89 -13.03 -12.86 -3.48
CA SER A 89 -11.66 -12.33 -3.55
C SER A 89 -10.93 -12.36 -2.21
N LEU A 90 -11.64 -12.63 -1.11
CA LEU A 90 -11.09 -12.68 0.25
C LEU A 90 -9.96 -13.71 0.42
N PRO A 91 -10.05 -14.95 -0.10
CA PRO A 91 -8.97 -15.94 0.06
C PRO A 91 -7.67 -15.52 -0.65
N MET A 92 -7.80 -14.83 -1.80
CA MET A 92 -6.63 -14.34 -2.54
C MET A 92 -6.01 -13.12 -1.84
N PHE A 93 -6.83 -12.21 -1.32
CA PHE A 93 -6.35 -11.09 -0.51
C PHE A 93 -5.52 -11.55 0.70
N LEU A 94 -6.00 -12.55 1.44
CA LEU A 94 -5.27 -13.12 2.59
C LEU A 94 -3.98 -13.85 2.21
N LYS A 95 -3.83 -14.27 0.96
CA LYS A 95 -2.58 -14.86 0.47
C LYS A 95 -1.51 -13.80 0.20
N THR A 96 -1.93 -12.57 -0.10
CA THR A 96 -1.06 -11.44 -0.46
C THR A 96 -0.74 -10.54 0.74
N ALA A 97 -1.62 -10.52 1.76
CA ALA A 97 -1.42 -9.81 3.03
C ALA A 97 -0.41 -10.52 3.94
#